data_AF-A0A3E0NWB3-F1
#
_entry.id   AF-A0A3E0NWB3-F1
#
_cell.length_a   1.000
_cell.length_b   1.000
_cell.length_c   1.000
_cell.angle_alpha   90.00
_cell.angle_beta   90.00
_cell.angle_gamma   90.00
#
_symmetry.space_group_name_H-M   'P 1'
#
loop_
_entity.id
_entity.type
_entity.pdbx_description
1 polymer ?
#
loop_
_entity_poly.entity_id
_entity_poly.type
_entity_poly.pdbx_seq_one_letter_code
_entity_poly.pdbx_strand_id
1 'polypeptide(L)'
;MPTRSTTIVLASTLATALIAAAVVTASGSADGEGTLLEEERAALAELDLVASQAPVSGYLPDSACARCHARIASDYRSLGMSRSFSPPSEARWIEDFADPEYHHEASGRTYRMERRGERLVFSRHQTDADGERLLEVELDVDWILGSGSVSRTYLVATPSGELFQLPIAWYTQENAWGMAPGFDEPGHLGLNRAVRRECMFCHNGYPLEGEALETRHQVDRWAEAQPHGIGCQRCHGPGARHVAAVQLGASPAEVSARIVNPATLDAATAREVCLQCHYQPTPALARVRRFGRHDFDFRPGEQLDDYMTMLDVVEPGREHGERFEINHHGYRLEQSACYSPRAEAMLCTACHDPHRKPSRPAVLARVRQVCLDCHGAQSAVAPPIDGAAAGSLVASASEGSPSASSPMPLPEGHQGHAECSSCHMPRRRAEDVVHAVMTDHRIQLPASDAAALVAPLPEKHEQVEDVLLIRPSVDAATDDLYRAVTAVRAGAGGVELVRQLEGMVSRLEAPPHELLHDLAKARIQHGLDPGPALSAALIERPK
;
A
#
# COMPACT_ATOMS: atom_id res chain seq x y z
N MET A 1 68.22 34.50 46.25
CA MET A 1 67.45 33.24 46.21
C MET A 1 66.38 33.35 45.12
N PRO A 2 66.57 32.67 43.98
CA PRO A 2 65.55 32.48 42.94
C PRO A 2 65.26 30.98 42.65
N THR A 3 64.33 30.72 41.70
CA THR A 3 64.05 29.45 40.94
C THR A 3 63.35 28.30 41.68
N ARG A 4 62.66 27.31 41.07
CA ARG A 4 61.95 27.02 39.79
C ARG A 4 61.20 25.68 40.02
N SER A 5 60.14 25.42 39.25
CA SER A 5 59.63 24.13 38.71
C SER A 5 59.60 22.82 39.53
N THR A 6 58.48 22.10 39.44
CA THR A 6 58.34 20.63 39.24
C THR A 6 56.84 20.27 39.33
N THR A 7 56.18 19.33 38.65
CA THR A 7 56.42 18.45 37.49
C THR A 7 55.04 17.82 37.23
N ILE A 8 54.47 17.88 36.02
CA ILE A 8 53.50 16.86 35.58
C ILE A 8 53.93 16.39 34.19
N VAL A 9 54.01 15.07 34.10
CA VAL A 9 54.68 14.23 33.10
C VAL A 9 53.85 14.11 31.82
N LEU A 10 54.53 14.06 30.68
CA LEU A 10 53.99 13.63 29.38
C LEU A 10 53.35 12.24 29.48
N ALA A 11 52.14 12.09 28.95
CA ALA A 11 51.72 10.84 28.30
C ALA A 11 50.74 11.17 27.17
N SER A 12 51.29 11.46 26.00
CA SER A 12 50.62 11.20 24.73
C SER A 12 50.60 9.68 24.54
N THR A 13 49.42 9.06 24.46
CA THR A 13 49.05 7.89 23.63
C THR A 13 47.80 7.19 24.20
N LEU A 14 46.91 6.78 23.28
CA LEU A 14 45.70 5.96 23.48
C LEU A 14 44.51 6.61 24.20
N ALA A 15 43.57 7.14 23.40
CA ALA A 15 42.13 6.89 23.57
C ALA A 15 41.36 7.34 22.31
N THR A 16 41.73 6.80 21.15
CA THR A 16 40.90 6.83 19.94
C THR A 16 40.19 5.48 19.83
N ALA A 17 39.15 5.27 20.65
CA ALA A 17 38.15 4.21 20.53
C ALA A 17 37.18 4.38 21.70
N LEU A 18 35.87 4.24 21.44
CA LEU A 18 34.73 4.35 22.39
C LEU A 18 33.95 5.67 22.39
N ILE A 19 33.53 6.16 21.23
CA ILE A 19 32.22 6.83 21.08
C ILE A 19 31.60 6.41 19.74
N ALA A 20 31.22 5.15 19.63
CA ALA A 20 30.37 4.61 18.54
C ALA A 20 29.76 3.27 18.99
N ALA A 21 29.05 3.28 20.12
CA ALA A 21 28.28 2.12 20.60
C ALA A 21 27.29 2.59 21.68
N ALA A 22 26.24 3.31 21.28
CA ALA A 22 25.13 3.65 22.17
C ALA A 22 23.84 4.02 21.39
N VAL A 23 23.42 3.19 20.43
CA VAL A 23 22.00 3.09 20.03
C VAL A 23 21.71 1.64 19.67
N VAL A 24 21.75 0.76 20.65
CA VAL A 24 21.04 -0.52 20.63
C VAL A 24 20.47 -0.71 22.03
N THR A 25 19.24 -1.26 22.10
CA THR A 25 18.40 -1.58 23.27
C THR A 25 17.28 -0.58 23.61
N ALA A 26 16.39 -0.38 22.64
CA ALA A 26 14.95 -0.60 22.84
C ALA A 26 14.26 -0.96 21.50
N SER A 27 14.92 -1.77 20.68
CA SER A 27 14.25 -2.52 19.60
C SER A 27 13.83 -3.85 20.21
N GLY A 28 12.53 -4.07 20.37
CA GLY A 28 12.01 -5.39 20.69
C GLY A 28 12.52 -6.37 19.64
N SER A 29 13.29 -7.37 20.06
CA SER A 29 13.68 -8.46 19.19
C SER A 29 12.41 -9.20 18.75
N ALA A 30 12.24 -9.33 17.43
CA ALA A 30 11.13 -10.02 16.77
C ALA A 30 11.02 -11.52 17.14
N ASP A 31 11.98 -12.06 17.89
CA ASP A 31 12.05 -13.47 18.26
C ASP A 31 11.04 -13.91 19.34
N GLY A 32 10.32 -12.97 19.98
CA GLY A 32 9.30 -13.27 21.01
C GLY A 32 7.85 -12.94 20.63
N GLU A 33 7.61 -12.21 19.54
CA GLU A 33 6.25 -11.77 19.19
C GLU A 33 5.45 -12.76 18.35
N GLY A 34 6.12 -13.70 17.67
CA GLY A 34 5.47 -14.64 16.75
C GLY A 34 5.05 -15.97 17.36
N THR A 35 5.62 -16.38 18.50
CA THR A 35 5.34 -17.69 19.09
C THR A 35 4.27 -17.59 20.17
N LEU A 36 3.16 -18.28 19.95
CA LEU A 36 2.12 -18.42 20.96
C LEU A 36 2.62 -19.26 22.14
N LEU A 37 2.12 -18.98 23.34
CA LEU A 37 2.28 -19.86 24.49
C LEU A 37 1.47 -21.15 24.29
N GLU A 38 1.81 -22.22 25.02
CA GLU A 38 1.08 -23.49 24.94
C GLU A 38 -0.39 -23.33 25.34
N GLU A 39 -0.65 -22.55 26.39
CA GLU A 39 -2.01 -22.20 26.84
C GLU A 39 -2.78 -21.40 25.77
N GLU A 40 -2.12 -20.48 25.07
CA GLU A 40 -2.74 -19.70 23.99
C GLU A 40 -3.10 -20.61 22.80
N ARG A 41 -2.23 -21.56 22.45
CA ARG A 41 -2.51 -22.57 21.42
C ARG A 41 -3.69 -23.47 21.82
N ALA A 42 -3.70 -23.96 23.06
CA ALA A 42 -4.79 -24.79 23.58
C ALA A 42 -6.13 -24.04 23.54
N ALA A 43 -6.15 -22.77 23.96
CA ALA A 43 -7.34 -21.93 23.93
C ALA A 43 -7.87 -21.70 22.51
N LEU A 44 -7.00 -21.48 21.52
CA LEU A 44 -7.42 -21.38 20.12
C LEU A 44 -7.99 -22.70 19.58
N ALA A 45 -7.38 -23.83 19.96
CA ALA A 45 -7.84 -25.15 19.53
C ALA A 45 -9.25 -25.48 20.04
N GLU A 46 -9.64 -25.00 21.24
CA GLU A 46 -11.02 -25.13 21.74
C GLU A 46 -12.06 -24.40 20.86
N LEU A 47 -11.63 -23.45 20.03
CA LEU A 47 -12.48 -22.69 19.10
C LEU A 47 -12.39 -23.19 17.65
N ASP A 48 -11.71 -24.32 17.42
CA ASP A 48 -11.33 -24.85 16.10
C ASP A 48 -10.50 -23.83 15.29
N LEU A 49 -9.63 -23.09 15.97
CA LEU A 49 -8.74 -22.09 15.36
C LEU A 49 -7.29 -22.53 15.48
N VAL A 50 -6.55 -22.38 14.39
CA VAL A 50 -5.10 -22.59 14.35
C VAL A 50 -4.46 -21.30 13.86
N ALA A 51 -3.54 -20.77 14.65
CA ALA A 51 -2.77 -19.61 14.23
C ALA A 51 -1.77 -20.00 13.13
N SER A 52 -1.75 -19.20 12.07
CA SER A 52 -0.82 -19.38 10.96
C SER A 52 0.63 -19.31 11.45
N GLN A 53 1.53 -19.97 10.70
CA GLN A 53 2.97 -20.01 10.98
C GLN A 53 3.74 -19.22 9.91
N ALA A 54 4.08 -19.86 8.79
CA ALA A 54 4.59 -19.19 7.60
C ALA A 54 3.46 -19.02 6.57
N PRO A 55 3.51 -17.98 5.72
CA PRO A 55 4.50 -16.90 5.69
C PRO A 55 4.22 -15.78 6.71
N VAL A 56 3.12 -15.87 7.48
CA VAL A 56 2.77 -14.91 8.54
C VAL A 56 2.42 -15.64 9.83
N SER A 57 3.08 -15.29 10.94
CA SER A 57 2.82 -15.96 12.22
C SER A 57 1.75 -15.24 13.03
N GLY A 58 0.88 -16.00 13.69
CA GLY A 58 -0.11 -15.45 14.63
C GLY A 58 -1.36 -14.85 13.96
N TYR A 59 -1.57 -15.09 12.67
CA TYR A 59 -2.78 -14.67 11.97
C TYR A 59 -3.87 -15.74 12.02
N LEU A 60 -5.12 -15.31 11.88
CA LEU A 60 -6.31 -16.15 11.90
C LEU A 60 -7.17 -15.83 10.67
N PRO A 61 -8.08 -16.75 10.27
CA PRO A 61 -9.10 -16.40 9.29
C PRO A 61 -10.02 -15.31 9.85
N ASP A 62 -10.50 -14.39 9.00
CA ASP A 62 -11.41 -13.30 9.39
C ASP A 62 -12.72 -13.82 10.03
N SER A 63 -13.09 -15.07 9.76
CA SER A 63 -14.23 -15.74 10.42
C SER A 63 -14.05 -15.85 11.94
N ALA A 64 -12.82 -15.89 12.45
CA ALA A 64 -12.53 -15.84 13.88
C ALA A 64 -13.02 -14.51 14.49
N CYS A 65 -12.74 -13.40 13.83
CA CYS A 65 -13.17 -12.06 14.25
C CYS A 65 -14.70 -11.94 14.25
N ALA A 66 -15.37 -12.54 13.25
CA ALA A 66 -16.82 -12.49 13.09
C ALA A 66 -17.61 -13.18 14.21
N ARG A 67 -16.99 -14.10 14.96
CA ARG A 67 -17.63 -14.79 16.10
C ARG A 67 -18.05 -13.83 17.21
N CYS A 68 -17.20 -12.84 17.52
CA CYS A 68 -17.47 -11.81 18.54
C CYS A 68 -17.90 -10.47 17.92
N HIS A 69 -17.38 -10.12 16.75
CA HIS A 69 -17.62 -8.83 16.08
C HIS A 69 -18.56 -8.96 14.87
N ALA A 70 -19.62 -9.76 14.99
CA ALA A 70 -20.52 -10.14 13.90
C ALA A 70 -21.07 -8.94 13.09
N ARG A 71 -21.47 -7.85 13.76
CA ARG A 71 -21.98 -6.65 13.09
C ARG A 71 -20.90 -5.95 12.27
N ILE A 72 -19.71 -5.75 12.84
CA ILE A 72 -18.60 -5.10 12.14
C ILE A 72 -18.20 -5.93 10.92
N ALA A 73 -18.02 -7.25 11.10
CA ALA A 73 -17.71 -8.16 10.01
C ALA A 73 -18.78 -8.12 8.91
N SER A 74 -20.07 -8.05 9.28
CA SER A 74 -21.16 -7.96 8.32
C SER A 74 -21.16 -6.65 7.53
N ASP A 75 -20.97 -5.52 8.20
CA ASP A 75 -20.92 -4.21 7.54
C ASP A 75 -19.67 -4.13 6.63
N TYR A 76 -18.53 -4.64 7.10
CA TYR A 76 -17.23 -4.60 6.42
C TYR A 76 -17.26 -5.34 5.08
N ARG A 77 -17.93 -6.49 4.98
CA ARG A 77 -18.11 -7.28 3.74
C ARG A 77 -18.75 -6.49 2.57
N SER A 78 -19.30 -5.31 2.84
CA SER A 78 -19.86 -4.42 1.81
C SER A 78 -18.84 -3.43 1.22
N LEU A 79 -17.67 -3.30 1.85
CA LEU A 79 -16.64 -2.34 1.48
C LEU A 79 -15.75 -2.85 0.35
N GLY A 80 -15.19 -1.89 -0.40
CA GLY A 80 -14.28 -2.20 -1.50
C GLY A 80 -13.03 -2.97 -1.05
N MET A 81 -12.50 -2.67 0.15
CA MET A 81 -11.37 -3.38 0.75
C MET A 81 -11.66 -4.88 0.91
N SER A 82 -12.80 -5.25 1.48
CA SER A 82 -13.22 -6.66 1.63
C SER A 82 -13.52 -7.39 0.32
N ARG A 83 -13.54 -6.68 -0.80
CA ARG A 83 -13.91 -7.19 -2.13
C ARG A 83 -12.81 -6.96 -3.15
N SER A 84 -11.61 -6.58 -2.72
CA SER A 84 -10.50 -6.23 -3.60
C SER A 84 -9.90 -7.44 -4.31
N PHE A 85 -10.28 -8.64 -3.92
CA PHE A 85 -9.86 -9.89 -4.53
C PHE A 85 -10.90 -10.99 -4.27
N SER A 86 -11.30 -11.76 -5.29
CA SER A 86 -12.27 -12.84 -5.13
C SER A 86 -12.23 -13.82 -6.31
N PRO A 87 -12.63 -15.10 -6.13
CA PRO A 87 -12.89 -15.97 -7.26
C PRO A 87 -14.18 -15.55 -8.00
N PRO A 88 -14.34 -15.89 -9.29
CA PRO A 88 -15.57 -15.59 -10.04
C PRO A 88 -16.86 -16.13 -9.40
N SER A 89 -16.79 -17.26 -8.70
CA SER A 89 -17.93 -17.89 -8.01
C SER A 89 -18.52 -17.04 -6.89
N GLU A 90 -17.73 -16.13 -6.30
CA GLU A 90 -18.17 -15.21 -5.23
C GLU A 90 -18.44 -13.80 -5.75
N ALA A 91 -18.19 -13.56 -7.04
CA ALA A 91 -18.27 -12.25 -7.63
C ALA A 91 -19.71 -11.77 -7.81
N ARG A 92 -19.98 -10.55 -7.37
CA ARG A 92 -21.13 -9.81 -7.88
C ARG A 92 -20.80 -9.28 -9.26
N TRP A 93 -21.55 -9.72 -10.27
CA TRP A 93 -21.42 -9.24 -11.64
C TRP A 93 -21.81 -7.77 -11.75
N ILE A 94 -20.93 -7.00 -12.36
CA ILE A 94 -21.11 -5.58 -12.72
C ILE A 94 -20.75 -5.33 -14.19
N GLU A 95 -20.19 -6.34 -14.84
CA GLU A 95 -19.76 -6.36 -16.22
C GLU A 95 -20.97 -6.52 -17.13
N ASP A 96 -20.91 -5.88 -18.30
CA ASP A 96 -21.80 -6.18 -19.40
C ASP A 96 -21.18 -7.26 -20.29
N PHE A 97 -21.88 -8.39 -20.38
CA PHE A 97 -21.49 -9.53 -21.21
C PHE A 97 -22.28 -9.62 -22.52
N ALA A 98 -23.18 -8.65 -22.80
CA ALA A 98 -24.00 -8.62 -24.00
C ALA A 98 -23.21 -8.14 -25.24
N ASP A 99 -22.21 -7.29 -25.05
CA ASP A 99 -21.22 -6.90 -26.06
C ASP A 99 -19.87 -7.54 -25.71
N PRO A 100 -19.60 -8.75 -26.23
CA PRO A 100 -18.59 -9.60 -25.63
C PRO A 100 -17.19 -9.32 -26.18
N GLU A 101 -17.03 -8.55 -27.27
CA GLU A 101 -15.76 -8.39 -27.95
C GLU A 101 -15.18 -6.98 -27.80
N TYR A 102 -13.95 -6.91 -27.33
CA TYR A 102 -13.15 -5.69 -27.26
C TYR A 102 -11.97 -5.82 -28.23
N HIS A 103 -11.95 -4.97 -29.26
CA HIS A 103 -10.85 -4.93 -30.23
C HIS A 103 -9.82 -3.86 -29.84
N HIS A 104 -8.57 -4.28 -29.69
CA HIS A 104 -7.45 -3.38 -29.42
C HIS A 104 -6.65 -3.13 -30.69
N GLU A 105 -6.97 -2.01 -31.35
CA GLU A 105 -6.40 -1.56 -32.63
C GLU A 105 -4.86 -1.64 -32.67
N ALA A 106 -4.18 -1.14 -31.63
CA ALA A 106 -2.72 -1.04 -31.63
C ALA A 106 -2.02 -2.41 -31.69
N SER A 107 -2.64 -3.46 -31.14
CA SER A 107 -2.11 -4.83 -31.15
C SER A 107 -2.75 -5.73 -32.21
N GLY A 108 -3.85 -5.28 -32.84
CA GLY A 108 -4.68 -6.10 -33.72
C GLY A 108 -5.29 -7.33 -33.03
N ARG A 109 -5.44 -7.30 -31.71
CA ARG A 109 -6.00 -8.40 -30.91
C ARG A 109 -7.43 -8.09 -30.52
N THR A 110 -8.29 -9.10 -30.62
CA THR A 110 -9.66 -9.06 -30.13
C THR A 110 -9.78 -9.95 -28.91
N TYR A 111 -10.38 -9.41 -27.86
CA TYR A 111 -10.56 -10.04 -26.57
C TYR A 111 -12.04 -10.24 -26.29
N ARG A 112 -12.36 -11.27 -25.53
CA ARG A 112 -13.72 -11.50 -25.07
C ARG A 112 -13.79 -12.09 -23.68
N MET A 113 -14.76 -11.61 -22.91
CA MET A 113 -15.12 -12.15 -21.62
C MET A 113 -16.54 -12.73 -21.67
N GLU A 114 -16.70 -13.97 -21.24
CA GLU A 114 -17.98 -14.67 -21.28
C GLU A 114 -18.29 -15.37 -19.95
N ARG A 115 -19.53 -15.24 -19.49
CA ARG A 115 -20.02 -15.98 -18.33
C ARG A 115 -20.63 -17.32 -18.76
N ARG A 116 -20.04 -18.42 -18.33
CA ARG A 116 -20.50 -19.79 -18.58
C ARG A 116 -20.92 -20.47 -17.27
N GLY A 117 -22.15 -20.19 -16.83
CA GLY A 117 -22.64 -20.62 -15.52
C GLY A 117 -21.99 -19.82 -14.40
N GLU A 118 -21.24 -20.51 -13.53
CA GLU A 118 -20.42 -19.91 -12.46
C GLU A 118 -19.00 -19.57 -12.91
N ARG A 119 -18.60 -20.03 -14.10
CA ARG A 119 -17.28 -19.76 -14.66
C ARG A 119 -17.27 -18.45 -15.45
N LEU A 120 -16.13 -17.78 -15.41
CA LEU A 120 -15.81 -16.65 -16.25
C LEU A 120 -14.71 -17.09 -17.22
N VAL A 121 -14.94 -16.92 -18.51
CA VAL A 121 -14.06 -17.41 -19.57
C VAL A 121 -13.52 -16.24 -20.36
N PHE A 122 -12.20 -16.16 -20.43
CA PHE A 122 -11.48 -15.22 -21.27
C PHE A 122 -11.12 -15.89 -22.60
N SER A 123 -11.23 -15.14 -23.69
CA SER A 123 -10.77 -15.57 -25.00
C SER A 123 -10.06 -14.44 -25.74
N ARG A 124 -9.10 -14.81 -26.58
CA ARG A 124 -8.34 -13.89 -27.44
C ARG A 124 -8.15 -14.52 -28.81
N HIS A 125 -8.31 -13.71 -29.86
CA HIS A 125 -7.86 -14.05 -31.21
C HIS A 125 -7.21 -12.83 -31.89
N GLN A 126 -6.55 -13.08 -33.01
CA GLN A 126 -6.20 -12.07 -34.01
C GLN A 126 -6.87 -12.45 -35.33
N THR A 127 -6.93 -11.53 -36.28
CA THR A 127 -7.40 -11.83 -37.64
C THR A 127 -6.25 -11.67 -38.62
N ASP A 128 -6.19 -12.54 -39.63
CA ASP A 128 -5.30 -12.34 -40.77
C ASP A 128 -5.85 -11.30 -41.76
N ALA A 129 -5.18 -11.13 -42.90
CA ALA A 129 -5.57 -10.18 -43.94
C ALA A 129 -6.90 -10.55 -44.63
N ASP A 130 -7.31 -11.82 -44.58
CA ASP A 130 -8.56 -12.32 -45.15
C ASP A 130 -9.71 -12.28 -44.13
N GLY A 131 -9.41 -11.92 -42.87
CA GLY A 131 -10.37 -11.83 -41.77
C GLY A 131 -10.54 -13.12 -40.97
N GLU A 132 -9.74 -14.15 -41.24
CA GLU A 132 -9.82 -15.43 -40.55
C GLU A 132 -9.16 -15.37 -39.17
N ARG A 133 -9.76 -16.05 -38.19
CA ARG A 133 -9.29 -16.06 -36.81
C ARG A 133 -8.00 -16.89 -36.68
N LEU A 134 -6.98 -16.28 -36.09
CA LEU A 134 -5.68 -16.88 -35.80
C LEU A 134 -5.35 -16.76 -34.32
N LEU A 135 -4.43 -17.64 -33.88
CA LEU A 135 -3.83 -17.64 -32.54
C LEU A 135 -4.90 -17.56 -31.44
N GLU A 136 -5.92 -18.41 -31.56
CA GLU A 136 -7.01 -18.44 -30.60
C GLU A 136 -6.56 -19.03 -29.26
N VAL A 137 -6.93 -18.34 -28.18
CA VAL A 137 -6.69 -18.79 -26.81
C VAL A 137 -8.00 -18.65 -26.04
N GLU A 138 -8.33 -19.67 -25.25
CA GLU A 138 -9.44 -19.65 -24.30
C GLU A 138 -8.91 -20.12 -22.93
N LEU A 139 -9.25 -19.39 -21.86
CA LEU A 139 -8.81 -19.66 -20.49
C LEU A 139 -9.98 -19.44 -19.53
N ASP A 140 -10.13 -20.32 -18.55
CA ASP A 140 -10.96 -20.04 -17.39
C ASP A 140 -10.25 -18.98 -16.53
N VAL A 141 -10.98 -17.96 -16.09
CA VAL A 141 -10.49 -16.95 -15.15
C VAL A 141 -10.55 -17.52 -13.75
N ASP A 142 -9.43 -17.50 -13.03
CA ASP A 142 -9.35 -18.02 -11.67
C ASP A 142 -9.68 -16.96 -10.62
N TRP A 143 -9.29 -15.71 -10.87
CA TRP A 143 -9.44 -14.62 -9.89
C TRP A 143 -9.82 -13.28 -10.52
N ILE A 144 -10.55 -12.49 -9.74
CA ILE A 144 -10.88 -11.10 -10.02
C ILE A 144 -10.13 -10.23 -9.03
N LEU A 145 -9.36 -9.28 -9.54
CA LEU A 145 -8.62 -8.28 -8.77
C LEU A 145 -9.31 -6.92 -8.90
N GLY A 146 -9.63 -6.31 -7.77
CA GLY A 146 -10.33 -5.03 -7.68
C GLY A 146 -11.79 -5.16 -7.25
N SER A 147 -12.25 -4.18 -6.46
CA SER A 147 -13.61 -4.19 -5.89
C SER A 147 -14.73 -3.96 -6.90
N GLY A 148 -14.41 -3.49 -8.11
CA GLY A 148 -15.40 -3.02 -9.07
C GLY A 148 -16.06 -1.69 -8.70
N SER A 149 -15.46 -0.91 -7.79
CA SER A 149 -15.90 0.47 -7.54
C SER A 149 -15.35 1.46 -8.59
N VAL A 150 -14.22 1.11 -9.18
CA VAL A 150 -13.52 1.87 -10.24
C VAL A 150 -13.28 0.95 -11.43
N SER A 151 -12.54 -0.14 -11.19
CA SER A 151 -12.25 -1.16 -12.19
C SER A 151 -12.10 -2.56 -11.59
N ARG A 152 -12.07 -3.56 -12.48
CA ARG A 152 -11.68 -4.95 -12.23
C ARG A 152 -10.70 -5.43 -13.29
N THR A 153 -9.63 -6.08 -12.86
CA THR A 153 -8.75 -6.87 -13.70
C THR A 153 -8.90 -8.35 -13.36
N TYR A 154 -8.46 -9.21 -14.27
CA TYR A 154 -8.73 -10.65 -14.20
C TYR A 154 -7.43 -11.42 -14.25
N LEU A 155 -7.32 -12.48 -13.46
CA LEU A 155 -6.10 -13.25 -13.34
C LEU A 155 -6.36 -14.72 -13.64
N VAL A 156 -5.35 -15.36 -14.21
CA VAL A 156 -5.29 -16.82 -14.39
C VAL A 156 -4.16 -17.38 -13.54
N ALA A 157 -4.34 -18.60 -13.03
CA ALA A 157 -3.41 -19.33 -12.22
C ALA A 157 -2.78 -20.48 -13.00
N THR A 158 -1.49 -20.70 -12.82
CA THR A 158 -0.85 -21.94 -13.25
C THR A 158 -1.10 -23.05 -12.24
N PRO A 159 -0.93 -24.33 -12.61
CA PRO A 159 -0.95 -25.43 -11.65
C PRO A 159 0.14 -25.33 -10.56
N SER A 160 1.21 -24.56 -10.80
CA SER A 160 2.25 -24.26 -9.80
C SER A 160 1.90 -23.12 -8.85
N GLY A 161 0.72 -22.49 -9.02
CA GLY A 161 0.23 -21.40 -8.19
C GLY A 161 0.78 -20.03 -8.57
N GLU A 162 1.35 -19.84 -9.77
CA GLU A 162 1.74 -18.53 -10.28
C GLU A 162 0.53 -17.82 -10.87
N LEU A 163 0.38 -16.51 -10.65
CA LEU A 163 -0.73 -15.72 -11.16
C LEU A 163 -0.28 -14.80 -12.29
N PHE A 164 -1.09 -14.71 -13.34
CA PHE A 164 -0.86 -13.85 -14.51
C PHE A 164 -2.07 -12.97 -14.77
N GLN A 165 -1.82 -11.68 -15.00
CA GLN A 165 -2.87 -10.71 -15.29
C GLN A 165 -3.29 -10.79 -16.76
N LEU A 166 -4.60 -10.82 -17.01
CA LEU A 166 -5.17 -10.75 -18.34
C LEU A 166 -5.17 -9.32 -18.90
N PRO A 167 -5.12 -9.14 -20.25
CA PRO A 167 -4.87 -7.82 -20.85
C PRO A 167 -6.04 -6.82 -20.80
N ILE A 168 -7.25 -7.26 -20.46
CA ILE A 168 -8.44 -6.40 -20.42
C ILE A 168 -8.94 -6.21 -18.99
N ALA A 169 -9.59 -5.07 -18.77
CA ALA A 169 -10.24 -4.69 -17.52
C ALA A 169 -11.68 -4.25 -17.79
N TRP A 170 -12.51 -4.34 -16.76
CA TRP A 170 -13.82 -3.70 -16.74
C TRP A 170 -13.73 -2.36 -16.01
N TYR A 171 -14.19 -1.28 -16.64
CA TYR A 171 -14.21 0.07 -16.07
C TYR A 171 -15.64 0.46 -15.69
N THR A 172 -15.93 0.44 -14.40
CA THR A 172 -17.30 0.58 -13.86
C THR A 172 -17.94 1.93 -14.16
N GLN A 173 -17.14 2.99 -14.20
CA GLN A 173 -17.62 4.35 -14.43
C GLN A 173 -18.03 4.59 -15.87
N GLU A 174 -17.36 3.91 -16.80
CA GLU A 174 -17.60 4.00 -18.24
C GLU A 174 -18.55 2.89 -18.72
N ASN A 175 -18.79 1.88 -17.88
CA ASN A 175 -19.60 0.70 -18.20
C ASN A 175 -19.09 0.01 -19.47
N ALA A 176 -17.77 -0.16 -19.55
CA ALA A 176 -17.10 -0.64 -20.75
C ALA A 176 -15.88 -1.50 -20.43
N TRP A 177 -15.55 -2.38 -21.37
CA TRP A 177 -14.27 -3.06 -21.46
C TRP A 177 -13.20 -2.11 -21.99
N GLY A 178 -11.98 -2.24 -21.48
CA GLY A 178 -10.82 -1.53 -21.99
C GLY A 178 -9.53 -2.30 -21.71
N MET A 179 -8.41 -1.83 -22.24
CA MET A 179 -7.11 -2.38 -21.88
C MET A 179 -6.84 -2.16 -20.40
N ALA A 180 -6.32 -3.18 -19.73
CA ALA A 180 -5.83 -3.04 -18.36
C ALA A 180 -4.54 -2.21 -18.35
N PRO A 181 -4.22 -1.49 -17.25
CA PRO A 181 -3.06 -0.61 -17.20
C PRO A 181 -1.74 -1.29 -17.61
N GLY A 182 -0.96 -0.65 -18.48
CA GLY A 182 0.27 -1.17 -19.05
C GLY A 182 0.08 -2.29 -20.07
N PHE A 183 -1.09 -2.36 -20.71
CA PHE A 183 -1.33 -3.19 -21.88
C PHE A 183 -1.77 -2.41 -23.12
N ASP A 184 -2.04 -1.10 -23.02
CA ASP A 184 -2.49 -0.23 -24.12
C ASP A 184 -1.33 0.18 -25.06
N GLU A 185 -0.57 -0.82 -25.52
CA GLU A 185 0.55 -0.67 -26.45
C GLU A 185 0.60 -1.85 -27.44
N PRO A 186 1.17 -1.70 -28.65
CA PRO A 186 1.21 -2.77 -29.65
C PRO A 186 1.90 -4.06 -29.18
N GLY A 187 2.99 -3.90 -28.41
CA GLY A 187 3.92 -4.96 -28.01
C GLY A 187 3.68 -5.56 -26.63
N HIS A 188 2.52 -5.33 -26.03
CA HIS A 188 2.26 -5.68 -24.64
C HIS A 188 2.46 -7.18 -24.33
N LEU A 189 2.76 -7.49 -23.05
CA LEU A 189 3.15 -8.82 -22.56
C LEU A 189 2.10 -9.93 -22.75
N GLY A 190 0.86 -9.59 -23.15
CA GLY A 190 -0.24 -10.52 -23.31
C GLY A 190 -0.48 -11.34 -22.04
N LEU A 191 -0.36 -12.66 -22.14
CA LEU A 191 -0.60 -13.60 -21.03
C LEU A 191 0.64 -13.86 -20.16
N ASN A 192 1.72 -13.09 -20.35
CA ASN A 192 2.99 -13.28 -19.64
C ASN A 192 3.24 -12.23 -18.54
N ARG A 193 2.26 -11.38 -18.22
CA ARG A 193 2.40 -10.39 -17.14
C ARG A 193 2.15 -11.06 -15.79
N ALA A 194 3.22 -11.53 -15.16
CA ALA A 194 3.16 -12.10 -13.82
C ALA A 194 2.64 -11.07 -12.80
N VAL A 195 1.66 -11.47 -12.01
CA VAL A 195 1.27 -10.75 -10.80
C VAL A 195 2.39 -10.95 -9.78
N ARG A 196 2.64 -9.94 -8.96
CA ARG A 196 3.68 -9.97 -7.94
C ARG A 196 3.08 -9.79 -6.55
N ARG A 197 3.78 -10.19 -5.49
CA ARG A 197 3.33 -9.95 -4.12
C ARG A 197 3.15 -8.47 -3.81
N GLU A 198 3.87 -7.57 -4.48
CA GLU A 198 3.66 -6.13 -4.38
C GLU A 198 2.24 -5.71 -4.81
N CYS A 199 1.64 -6.37 -5.80
CA CYS A 199 0.24 -6.15 -6.17
C CYS A 199 -0.69 -6.68 -5.06
N MET A 200 -0.46 -7.92 -4.63
CA MET A 200 -1.31 -8.57 -3.62
C MET A 200 -1.20 -7.90 -2.24
N PHE A 201 -0.09 -7.22 -1.95
CA PHE A 201 0.11 -6.50 -0.70
C PHE A 201 -0.99 -5.46 -0.46
N CYS A 202 -1.46 -4.77 -1.52
CA CYS A 202 -2.51 -3.76 -1.41
C CYS A 202 -3.92 -4.28 -1.74
N HIS A 203 -4.00 -5.47 -2.35
CA HIS A 203 -5.26 -6.00 -2.89
C HIS A 203 -5.78 -7.24 -2.19
N ASN A 204 -5.01 -7.85 -1.28
CA ASN A 204 -5.45 -9.05 -0.58
C ASN A 204 -4.99 -9.10 0.89
N GLY A 205 -5.67 -9.91 1.69
CA GLY A 205 -5.24 -10.29 3.03
C GLY A 205 -3.93 -11.07 2.99
N TYR A 206 -3.31 -11.25 4.15
CA TYR A 206 -2.10 -12.09 4.23
C TYR A 206 -2.46 -13.57 4.05
N PRO A 207 -1.72 -14.32 3.22
CA PRO A 207 -1.94 -15.74 3.04
C PRO A 207 -1.62 -16.47 4.35
N LEU A 208 -2.56 -17.27 4.85
CA LEU A 208 -2.41 -18.02 6.10
C LEU A 208 -1.60 -19.32 5.93
N GLU A 209 -1.38 -19.71 4.67
CA GLU A 209 -0.64 -20.90 4.26
C GLU A 209 0.33 -20.56 3.12
N GLY A 210 1.31 -21.42 2.92
CA GLY A 210 2.31 -21.31 1.86
C GLY A 210 3.70 -20.99 2.38
N GLU A 211 4.57 -20.60 1.45
CA GLU A 211 5.99 -20.36 1.72
C GLU A 211 6.27 -18.85 1.86
N ALA A 212 7.15 -18.52 2.80
CA ALA A 212 7.77 -17.20 2.86
C ALA A 212 8.80 -17.08 1.72
N LEU A 213 8.91 -15.87 1.15
CA LEU A 213 9.98 -15.58 0.21
C LEU A 213 11.15 -14.97 0.96
N GLU A 214 12.33 -15.55 0.73
CA GLU A 214 13.61 -15.03 1.21
C GLU A 214 14.00 -13.76 0.45
N THR A 215 13.67 -13.71 -0.85
CA THR A 215 14.02 -12.58 -1.73
C THR A 215 12.90 -12.25 -2.70
N ARG A 216 12.84 -10.99 -3.14
CA ARG A 216 11.91 -10.52 -4.17
C ARG A 216 12.09 -11.18 -5.55
N HIS A 217 13.21 -11.88 -5.75
CA HIS A 217 13.57 -12.45 -7.05
C HIS A 217 13.12 -13.90 -7.20
N GLN A 218 12.66 -14.52 -6.11
CA GLN A 218 11.95 -15.78 -6.18
C GLN A 218 10.65 -15.63 -6.97
N VAL A 219 10.23 -16.73 -7.59
CA VAL A 219 8.96 -16.78 -8.31
C VAL A 219 7.82 -16.71 -7.30
N ASP A 220 6.90 -15.77 -7.50
CA ASP A 220 5.72 -15.65 -6.66
C ASP A 220 4.76 -16.80 -6.92
N ARG A 221 4.47 -17.55 -5.86
CA ARG A 221 3.48 -18.63 -5.85
C ARG A 221 2.50 -18.40 -4.72
N TRP A 222 1.23 -18.68 -5.01
CA TRP A 222 0.12 -18.59 -4.10
C TRP A 222 -0.43 -19.99 -3.83
N ALA A 223 -0.72 -20.28 -2.56
CA ALA A 223 -1.47 -21.47 -2.19
C ALA A 223 -2.87 -21.43 -2.83
N GLU A 224 -3.50 -22.59 -3.00
CA GLU A 224 -4.86 -22.66 -3.53
C GLU A 224 -5.85 -21.88 -2.65
N ALA A 225 -5.72 -22.04 -1.32
CA ALA A 225 -6.45 -21.24 -0.36
C ALA A 225 -5.84 -19.84 -0.24
N GLN A 226 -6.55 -18.83 -0.76
CA GLN A 226 -6.20 -17.42 -0.61
C GLN A 226 -7.24 -16.67 0.21
N PRO A 227 -6.84 -15.62 0.95
CA PRO A 227 -7.80 -14.63 1.44
C PRO A 227 -8.55 -14.01 0.25
N HIS A 228 -9.81 -13.59 0.48
CA HIS A 228 -10.66 -12.97 -0.55
C HIS A 228 -10.83 -11.48 -0.27
N GLY A 229 -9.75 -10.72 -0.42
CA GLY A 229 -9.70 -9.27 -0.20
C GLY A 229 -8.98 -8.90 1.09
N ILE A 230 -8.85 -7.59 1.32
CA ILE A 230 -8.22 -7.04 2.52
C ILE A 230 -9.07 -7.41 3.73
N GLY A 231 -8.47 -8.16 4.66
CA GLY A 231 -9.11 -8.63 5.90
C GLY A 231 -8.87 -7.74 7.11
N CYS A 232 -9.45 -8.11 8.25
CA CYS A 232 -9.38 -7.31 9.49
C CYS A 232 -7.93 -7.07 9.92
N GLN A 233 -7.11 -8.10 9.79
CA GLN A 233 -5.76 -8.14 10.33
C GLN A 233 -4.73 -7.34 9.50
N ARG A 234 -5.13 -6.82 8.32
CA ARG A 234 -4.31 -5.84 7.57
C ARG A 234 -4.21 -4.49 8.27
N CYS A 235 -5.23 -4.13 9.06
CA CYS A 235 -5.27 -2.89 9.83
C CYS A 235 -5.04 -3.10 11.34
N HIS A 236 -5.31 -4.31 11.84
CA HIS A 236 -5.28 -4.63 13.26
C HIS A 236 -4.10 -5.53 13.69
N GLY A 237 -3.35 -6.09 12.74
CA GLY A 237 -2.24 -7.00 13.01
C GLY A 237 -2.68 -8.43 13.38
N PRO A 238 -1.76 -9.28 13.87
CA PRO A 238 -2.03 -10.68 14.21
C PRO A 238 -3.03 -10.82 15.39
N GLY A 239 -4.17 -11.44 15.15
CA GLY A 239 -5.27 -11.56 16.12
C GLY A 239 -5.20 -12.77 17.06
N ALA A 240 -4.26 -13.70 16.86
CA ALA A 240 -4.25 -14.97 17.60
C ALA A 240 -4.17 -14.79 19.13
N ARG A 241 -3.26 -13.94 19.61
CA ARG A 241 -3.13 -13.66 21.05
C ARG A 241 -4.33 -12.93 21.62
N HIS A 242 -4.98 -12.08 20.82
CA HIS A 242 -6.21 -11.40 21.22
C HIS A 242 -7.36 -12.38 21.42
N VAL A 243 -7.59 -13.28 20.47
CA VAL A 243 -8.63 -14.31 20.59
C VAL A 243 -8.33 -15.27 21.74
N ALA A 244 -7.08 -15.70 21.89
CA ALA A 244 -6.65 -16.55 23.01
C ALA A 244 -6.89 -15.88 24.37
N ALA A 245 -6.54 -14.59 24.52
CA ALA A 245 -6.76 -13.85 25.76
C ALA A 245 -8.24 -13.76 26.14
N VAL A 246 -9.14 -13.59 25.16
CA VAL A 246 -10.60 -13.64 25.40
C VAL A 246 -11.03 -15.01 25.91
N GLN A 247 -10.57 -16.08 25.25
CA GLN A 247 -10.92 -17.45 25.62
C GLN A 247 -10.40 -17.83 27.02
N LEU A 248 -9.22 -17.34 27.39
CA LEU A 248 -8.62 -17.54 28.71
C LEU A 248 -9.26 -16.67 29.82
N GLY A 249 -10.25 -15.83 29.48
CA GLY A 249 -10.93 -14.98 30.46
C GLY A 249 -10.06 -13.84 31.00
N ALA A 250 -9.09 -13.35 30.21
CA ALA A 250 -8.28 -12.21 30.58
C ALA A 250 -9.11 -10.92 30.74
N SER A 251 -8.57 -9.93 31.44
CA SER A 251 -9.27 -8.66 31.64
C SER A 251 -9.44 -7.89 30.31
N PRO A 252 -10.44 -6.99 30.21
CA PRO A 252 -10.62 -6.19 29.00
C PRO A 252 -9.39 -5.37 28.58
N ALA A 253 -8.61 -4.89 29.54
CA ALA A 253 -7.38 -4.16 29.27
C ALA A 253 -6.30 -5.06 28.65
N GLU A 254 -6.13 -6.28 29.18
CA GLU A 254 -5.20 -7.26 28.63
C GLU A 254 -5.62 -7.69 27.23
N VAL A 255 -6.91 -7.98 27.01
CA VAL A 255 -7.46 -8.33 25.70
C VAL A 255 -7.21 -7.22 24.67
N SER A 256 -7.47 -5.96 25.04
CA SER A 256 -7.29 -4.81 24.14
C SER A 256 -5.81 -4.56 23.82
N ALA A 257 -4.88 -4.86 24.73
CA ALA A 257 -3.45 -4.68 24.50
C ALA A 257 -2.85 -5.71 23.53
N ARG A 258 -3.57 -6.80 23.21
CA ARG A 258 -3.10 -7.88 22.31
C ARG A 258 -3.46 -7.67 20.84
N ILE A 259 -4.14 -6.57 20.49
CA ILE A 259 -4.48 -6.24 19.10
C ILE A 259 -4.37 -4.74 18.88
N VAL A 260 -3.93 -4.33 17.71
CA VAL A 260 -3.78 -2.90 17.41
C VAL A 260 -5.16 -2.29 17.19
N ASN A 261 -5.44 -1.16 17.83
CA ASN A 261 -6.57 -0.32 17.50
C ASN A 261 -6.04 1.00 16.92
N PRO A 262 -6.20 1.28 15.61
CA PRO A 262 -5.71 2.52 15.01
C PRO A 262 -6.25 3.79 15.68
N ALA A 263 -7.42 3.74 16.33
CA ALA A 263 -8.01 4.88 17.04
C ALA A 263 -7.29 5.23 18.36
N THR A 264 -6.41 4.37 18.88
CA THR A 264 -5.63 4.62 20.10
C THR A 264 -4.18 5.03 19.81
N LEU A 265 -3.78 5.05 18.54
CA LEU A 265 -2.47 5.49 18.11
C LEU A 265 -2.46 7.02 17.98
N ASP A 266 -1.29 7.65 18.09
CA ASP A 266 -1.17 9.05 17.72
C ASP A 266 -1.45 9.25 16.22
N ALA A 267 -1.84 10.47 15.84
CA ALA A 267 -2.33 10.72 14.50
C ALA A 267 -1.29 10.48 13.40
N ALA A 268 0.03 10.51 13.69
CA ALA A 268 1.06 10.16 12.71
C ALA A 268 1.09 8.66 12.44
N THR A 269 1.20 7.86 13.49
CA THR A 269 1.24 6.41 13.34
C THR A 269 -0.10 5.83 12.87
N ALA A 270 -1.24 6.39 13.30
CA ALA A 270 -2.56 5.97 12.82
C ALA A 270 -2.73 6.11 11.29
N ARG A 271 -2.12 7.13 10.68
CA ARG A 271 -2.16 7.35 9.22
C ARG A 271 -1.40 6.26 8.48
N GLU A 272 -0.25 5.82 8.97
CA GLU A 272 0.60 4.83 8.29
C GLU A 272 -0.14 3.50 8.04
N VAL A 273 -1.11 3.15 8.90
CA VAL A 273 -2.01 2.00 8.69
C VAL A 273 -2.80 2.10 7.38
N CYS A 274 -3.16 3.30 6.93
CA CYS A 274 -3.84 3.52 5.66
C CYS A 274 -2.85 3.70 4.51
N LEU A 275 -1.74 4.40 4.77
CA LEU A 275 -0.75 4.76 3.75
C LEU A 275 0.06 3.56 3.23
N GLN A 276 0.09 2.43 3.94
CA GLN A 276 0.67 1.18 3.43
C GLN A 276 0.13 0.83 2.03
N CYS A 277 -1.16 1.13 1.80
CA CYS A 277 -1.82 0.92 0.52
C CYS A 277 -2.16 2.24 -0.16
N HIS A 278 -2.64 3.27 0.54
CA HIS A 278 -3.18 4.50 -0.07
C HIS A 278 -2.16 5.63 -0.31
N TYR A 279 -0.90 5.27 -0.51
CA TYR A 279 0.19 6.21 -0.74
C TYR A 279 1.19 5.66 -1.76
N GLN A 280 1.03 6.07 -3.01
CA GLN A 280 1.94 5.74 -4.10
C GLN A 280 2.17 6.98 -4.96
N PRO A 281 3.28 7.72 -4.76
CA PRO A 281 3.53 8.96 -5.50
C PRO A 281 3.72 8.77 -7.01
N THR A 282 4.18 7.59 -7.43
CA THR A 282 4.28 7.17 -8.84
C THR A 282 4.07 5.67 -9.00
N PRO A 283 3.35 5.21 -10.05
CA PRO A 283 3.28 3.80 -10.46
C PRO A 283 4.42 3.40 -11.40
N ALA A 284 5.17 4.35 -11.96
CA ALA A 284 6.33 4.08 -12.84
C ALA A 284 7.42 3.25 -12.14
N LEU A 285 7.57 3.45 -10.83
CA LEU A 285 8.59 2.82 -10.02
C LEU A 285 7.95 2.02 -8.89
N ALA A 286 8.30 0.73 -8.81
CA ALA A 286 7.95 -0.07 -7.65
C ALA A 286 8.70 0.45 -6.41
N ARG A 287 7.97 0.70 -5.32
CA ARG A 287 8.56 1.06 -4.02
C ARG A 287 9.55 -0.01 -3.58
N VAL A 288 10.71 0.41 -3.07
CA VAL A 288 11.71 -0.52 -2.54
C VAL A 288 11.46 -0.70 -1.04
N ARG A 289 11.22 -1.94 -0.61
CA ARG A 289 11.20 -2.27 0.81
C ARG A 289 12.56 -2.01 1.45
N ARG A 290 12.58 -1.67 2.73
CA ARG A 290 13.84 -1.60 3.48
C ARG A 290 14.46 -2.99 3.49
N PHE A 291 15.76 -3.06 3.20
CA PHE A 291 16.47 -4.33 3.16
C PHE A 291 16.35 -5.09 4.49
N GLY A 292 16.12 -6.40 4.42
CA GLY A 292 15.85 -7.24 5.59
C GLY A 292 14.39 -7.25 6.05
N ARG A 293 13.48 -6.58 5.33
CA ARG A 293 12.03 -6.65 5.54
C ARG A 293 11.36 -7.44 4.40
N HIS A 294 10.52 -8.40 4.75
CA HIS A 294 9.77 -9.26 3.83
C HIS A 294 8.37 -8.70 3.51
N ASP A 295 7.69 -9.30 2.52
CA ASP A 295 6.38 -8.85 2.00
C ASP A 295 5.29 -8.62 3.06
N PHE A 296 5.38 -9.34 4.18
CA PHE A 296 4.33 -9.37 5.20
C PHE A 296 4.84 -8.93 6.58
N ASP A 297 5.98 -8.25 6.64
CA ASP A 297 6.58 -7.81 7.90
C ASP A 297 5.94 -6.54 8.44
N PHE A 298 5.24 -5.77 7.59
CA PHE A 298 4.58 -4.55 8.05
C PHE A 298 3.59 -4.85 9.18
N ARG A 299 3.71 -4.13 10.29
CA ARG A 299 2.80 -4.22 11.45
C ARG A 299 2.07 -2.88 11.64
N PRO A 300 0.73 -2.86 11.66
CA PRO A 300 0.00 -1.66 12.04
C PRO A 300 0.50 -1.11 13.38
N GLY A 301 0.87 0.17 13.43
CA GLY A 301 1.55 0.76 14.58
C GLY A 301 3.02 1.08 14.35
N GLU A 302 3.64 0.59 13.27
CA GLU A 302 4.98 1.01 12.85
C GLU A 302 4.94 2.18 11.85
N GLN A 303 6.07 2.87 11.69
CA GLN A 303 6.23 3.91 10.67
C GLN A 303 6.51 3.26 9.31
N LEU A 304 5.75 3.66 8.28
CA LEU A 304 5.86 3.06 6.95
C LEU A 304 7.24 3.27 6.32
N ASP A 305 7.92 4.38 6.62
CA ASP A 305 9.25 4.68 6.10
C ASP A 305 10.35 3.74 6.63
N ASP A 306 10.09 3.06 7.76
CA ASP A 306 10.95 2.01 8.31
C ASP A 306 10.72 0.65 7.62
N TYR A 307 9.62 0.51 6.88
CA TYR A 307 9.28 -0.69 6.11
C TYR A 307 9.56 -0.55 4.62
N MET A 308 9.27 0.60 4.01
CA MET A 308 9.46 0.82 2.58
C MET A 308 9.69 2.29 2.23
N THR A 309 10.42 2.53 1.14
CA THR A 309 10.71 3.88 0.65
C THR A 309 9.49 4.51 -0.02
N MET A 310 9.30 5.81 0.20
CA MET A 310 8.37 6.63 -0.58
C MET A 310 9.12 7.35 -1.71
N LEU A 311 8.91 6.86 -2.92
CA LEU A 311 9.63 7.31 -4.12
C LEU A 311 8.67 8.02 -5.08
N ASP A 312 9.20 9.01 -5.77
CA ASP A 312 8.56 9.70 -6.89
C ASP A 312 9.56 9.95 -8.01
N VAL A 313 9.10 10.40 -9.18
CA VAL A 313 9.96 10.66 -10.34
C VAL A 313 10.04 12.14 -10.72
N VAL A 314 11.19 12.56 -11.22
CA VAL A 314 11.36 13.83 -11.94
C VAL A 314 11.14 13.55 -13.42
N GLU A 315 10.26 14.33 -14.04
CA GLU A 315 9.98 14.27 -15.47
C GLU A 315 10.42 15.57 -16.14
N PRO A 316 11.01 15.53 -17.34
CA PRO A 316 11.44 16.73 -18.05
C PRO A 316 10.28 17.69 -18.31
N GLY A 317 10.43 18.95 -17.89
CA GLY A 317 9.47 20.02 -18.17
C GLY A 317 8.14 19.93 -17.41
N ARG A 318 8.07 19.11 -16.35
CA ARG A 318 6.88 18.96 -15.51
C ARG A 318 7.18 19.36 -14.06
N GLU A 319 6.30 20.15 -13.46
CA GLU A 319 6.46 20.50 -12.05
C GLU A 319 6.12 19.32 -11.13
N HIS A 320 6.87 19.22 -10.03
CA HIS A 320 6.66 18.18 -9.03
C HIS A 320 5.30 18.33 -8.34
N GLY A 321 4.60 17.22 -8.14
CA GLY A 321 3.28 17.21 -7.51
C GLY A 321 2.13 17.68 -8.40
N GLU A 322 2.31 17.87 -9.71
CA GLU A 322 1.20 18.12 -10.63
C GLU A 322 0.48 16.85 -11.08
N ARG A 323 1.17 15.70 -11.05
CA ARG A 323 0.63 14.38 -11.35
C ARG A 323 -0.62 14.06 -10.56
N PHE A 324 -1.50 13.30 -11.18
CA PHE A 324 -2.62 12.67 -10.51
C PHE A 324 -2.82 11.26 -11.03
N GLU A 325 -2.55 10.28 -10.19
CA GLU A 325 -2.54 8.86 -10.57
C GLU A 325 -3.42 8.05 -9.62
N ILE A 326 -3.69 6.80 -10.00
CA ILE A 326 -4.40 5.88 -9.12
C ILE A 326 -3.58 5.76 -7.83
N ASN A 327 -4.28 5.85 -6.70
CA ASN A 327 -3.68 5.71 -5.38
C ASN A 327 -2.95 6.96 -4.80
N HIS A 328 -3.17 8.13 -5.41
CA HIS A 328 -2.69 9.43 -4.92
C HIS A 328 -3.42 10.00 -3.69
N HIS A 329 -4.32 9.25 -3.06
CA HIS A 329 -5.18 9.73 -1.96
C HIS A 329 -4.37 10.36 -0.81
N GLY A 330 -3.41 9.61 -0.25
CA GLY A 330 -2.54 10.13 0.80
C GLY A 330 -1.55 11.17 0.25
N TYR A 331 -0.90 10.89 -0.88
CA TYR A 331 0.12 11.76 -1.46
C TYR A 331 -0.40 13.18 -1.77
N ARG A 332 -1.59 13.28 -2.36
CA ARG A 332 -2.23 14.56 -2.66
C ARG A 332 -2.75 15.27 -1.41
N LEU A 333 -3.22 14.52 -0.41
CA LEU A 333 -3.58 15.10 0.88
C LEU A 333 -2.39 15.82 1.51
N GLU A 334 -1.20 15.21 1.49
CA GLU A 334 0.02 15.81 2.07
C GLU A 334 0.46 17.12 1.39
N GLN A 335 0.04 17.34 0.14
CA GLN A 335 0.32 18.56 -0.62
C GLN A 335 -0.65 19.70 -0.31
N SER A 336 -1.67 19.46 0.52
CA SER A 336 -2.64 20.49 0.91
C SER A 336 -2.01 21.48 1.87
N ALA A 337 -2.25 22.79 1.69
CA ALA A 337 -1.68 23.83 2.55
C ALA A 337 -2.09 23.71 4.03
N CYS A 338 -3.26 23.10 4.30
CA CYS A 338 -3.77 22.85 5.65
C CYS A 338 -3.33 21.50 6.24
N TYR A 339 -2.62 20.66 5.48
CA TYR A 339 -2.19 19.35 5.97
C TYR A 339 -1.17 19.51 7.08
N SER A 340 -1.36 18.70 8.13
CA SER A 340 -0.38 18.52 9.18
C SER A 340 -0.39 17.05 9.56
N PRO A 341 0.75 16.34 9.51
CA PRO A 341 0.84 15.07 10.20
C PRO A 341 0.72 15.40 11.69
N ARG A 342 -0.01 14.71 12.55
CA ARG A 342 -0.39 15.10 13.93
C ARG A 342 -1.74 15.79 14.03
N ALA A 343 -2.27 16.41 12.98
CA ALA A 343 -3.65 16.92 13.03
C ALA A 343 -4.66 15.77 12.92
N GLU A 344 -5.45 15.54 13.98
CA GLU A 344 -6.51 14.52 14.00
C GLU A 344 -7.56 14.75 12.92
N ALA A 345 -7.86 16.01 12.60
CA ALA A 345 -8.78 16.38 11.53
C ALA A 345 -8.33 15.92 10.14
N MET A 346 -7.02 15.65 9.96
CA MET A 346 -6.42 15.18 8.71
C MET A 346 -6.21 13.66 8.68
N LEU A 347 -6.77 12.91 9.65
CA LEU A 347 -6.85 11.46 9.58
C LEU A 347 -7.84 11.03 8.49
N CYS A 348 -7.54 9.94 7.78
CA CYS A 348 -8.47 9.36 6.81
C CYS A 348 -9.84 9.05 7.47
N THR A 349 -9.80 8.59 8.73
CA THR A 349 -10.97 8.26 9.55
C THR A 349 -11.75 9.47 10.04
N ALA A 350 -11.20 10.69 9.94
CA ALA A 350 -11.95 11.91 10.20
C ALA A 350 -13.05 12.10 9.15
N CYS A 351 -12.84 11.64 7.91
CA CYS A 351 -13.81 11.77 6.80
C CYS A 351 -14.47 10.43 6.40
N HIS A 352 -13.76 9.32 6.55
CA HIS A 352 -14.19 8.00 6.08
C HIS A 352 -14.41 7.01 7.23
N ASP A 353 -15.44 6.18 7.12
CA ASP A 353 -15.62 5.02 8.02
C ASP A 353 -14.93 3.80 7.38
N PRO A 354 -13.92 3.19 8.04
CA PRO A 354 -13.19 2.05 7.49
C PRO A 354 -13.95 0.72 7.63
N HIS A 355 -15.06 0.68 8.38
CA HIS A 355 -15.81 -0.53 8.71
C HIS A 355 -17.21 -0.58 8.11
N ARG A 356 -17.76 0.59 7.73
CA ARG A 356 -19.11 0.71 7.18
C ARG A 356 -19.10 1.56 5.93
N LYS A 357 -20.06 1.30 5.02
CA LYS A 357 -20.30 2.15 3.85
C LYS A 357 -21.44 3.12 4.15
N PRO A 358 -21.16 4.39 4.53
CA PRO A 358 -22.23 5.35 4.80
C PRO A 358 -22.93 5.74 3.49
N SER A 359 -24.14 6.28 3.59
CA SER A 359 -24.80 6.87 2.42
C SER A 359 -24.02 8.08 1.93
N ARG A 360 -24.09 8.38 0.63
CA ARG A 360 -23.42 9.56 0.05
C ARG A 360 -23.77 10.87 0.79
N PRO A 361 -25.04 11.15 1.15
CA PRO A 361 -25.36 12.35 1.95
C PRO A 361 -24.67 12.37 3.32
N ALA A 362 -24.55 11.23 4.00
CA ALA A 362 -23.87 11.16 5.29
C ALA A 362 -22.36 11.44 5.16
N VAL A 363 -21.71 10.91 4.11
CA VAL A 363 -20.30 11.22 3.83
C VAL A 363 -20.12 12.72 3.56
N LEU A 364 -20.96 13.32 2.72
CA LEU A 364 -20.86 14.75 2.38
C LEU A 364 -21.09 15.64 3.60
N ALA A 365 -22.06 15.29 4.46
CA ALA A 365 -22.28 16.01 5.71
C ALA A 365 -21.08 15.92 6.66
N ARG A 366 -20.47 14.73 6.77
CA ARG A 366 -19.27 14.53 7.59
C ARG A 366 -18.08 15.33 7.05
N VAL A 367 -17.80 15.26 5.75
CA VAL A 367 -16.71 16.01 5.10
C VAL A 367 -16.91 17.51 5.28
N ARG A 368 -18.15 18.01 5.08
CA ARG A 368 -18.49 19.41 5.34
C ARG A 368 -18.15 19.81 6.78
N GLN A 369 -18.53 18.99 7.76
CA GLN A 369 -18.30 19.31 9.16
C GLN A 369 -16.79 19.43 9.46
N VAL A 370 -15.97 18.50 8.96
CA VAL A 370 -14.51 18.57 9.13
C VAL A 370 -13.92 19.87 8.59
N CYS A 371 -14.42 20.37 7.45
CA CYS A 371 -14.02 21.69 6.95
C CYS A 371 -14.46 22.81 7.90
N LEU A 372 -15.70 22.78 8.38
CA LEU A 372 -16.28 23.82 9.22
C LEU A 372 -15.70 23.87 10.64
N ASP A 373 -15.14 22.78 11.14
CA ASP A 373 -14.45 22.74 12.43
C ASP A 373 -13.26 23.73 12.44
N CYS A 374 -12.61 23.95 11.29
CA CYS A 374 -11.54 24.93 11.11
C CYS A 374 -11.98 26.21 10.38
N HIS A 375 -12.93 26.12 9.45
CA HIS A 375 -13.36 27.23 8.58
C HIS A 375 -14.75 27.79 8.91
N GLY A 376 -15.28 27.58 10.12
CA GLY A 376 -16.59 28.08 10.52
C GLY A 376 -16.55 29.51 11.06
N ALA A 377 -17.66 30.24 10.91
CA ALA A 377 -17.88 31.42 11.74
C ALA A 377 -18.06 30.95 13.19
N GLN A 378 -17.26 31.47 14.13
CA GLN A 378 -17.53 31.24 15.55
C GLN A 378 -19.00 31.59 15.83
N SER A 379 -19.77 30.62 16.27
CA SER A 379 -21.05 30.85 16.93
C SER A 379 -21.10 29.94 18.15
N ALA A 380 -21.04 30.61 19.31
CA ALA A 380 -21.41 30.18 20.66
C ALA A 380 -21.38 28.67 20.98
N VAL A 381 -20.62 28.34 22.02
CA VAL A 381 -20.74 27.13 22.85
C VAL A 381 -22.19 26.62 22.87
N ALA A 382 -22.43 25.49 22.23
CA ALA A 382 -23.65 24.73 22.44
C ALA A 382 -23.49 23.93 23.76
N PRO A 383 -24.53 23.84 24.61
CA PRO A 383 -24.47 23.03 25.81
C PRO A 383 -24.40 21.54 25.42
N PRO A 384 -23.84 20.68 26.29
CA PRO A 384 -23.78 19.25 26.04
C PRO A 384 -25.19 18.67 25.89
N ILE A 385 -25.33 17.73 24.96
CA ILE A 385 -26.53 16.93 24.77
C ILE A 385 -26.60 15.90 25.89
N ASP A 386 -27.53 16.09 26.81
CA ASP A 386 -27.97 15.03 27.71
C ASP A 386 -28.60 13.90 26.89
N GLY A 387 -28.20 12.66 27.19
CA GLY A 387 -28.97 11.47 26.85
C GLY A 387 -28.39 10.53 25.80
N ALA A 388 -27.23 9.94 26.08
CA ALA A 388 -26.96 8.55 25.69
C ALA A 388 -26.04 7.92 26.73
N ALA A 389 -26.58 6.97 27.50
CA ALA A 389 -25.88 6.24 28.54
C ALA A 389 -24.70 5.47 27.95
N ALA A 390 -23.49 5.98 28.17
CA ALA A 390 -22.24 5.24 28.07
C ALA A 390 -21.75 4.91 29.48
N GLY A 391 -21.69 3.61 29.78
CA GLY A 391 -20.97 3.10 30.94
C GLY A 391 -19.49 3.46 30.81
N SER A 392 -19.07 4.35 31.71
CA SER A 392 -17.72 4.86 31.91
C SER A 392 -16.69 3.77 32.18
N LEU A 393 -15.53 3.88 31.51
CA LEU A 393 -14.23 3.90 32.18
C LEU A 393 -13.31 4.88 31.42
N VAL A 394 -13.29 6.11 31.91
CA VAL A 394 -12.35 7.17 31.54
C VAL A 394 -11.02 6.93 32.26
N ALA A 395 -9.91 6.91 31.51
CA ALA A 395 -8.57 7.11 32.06
C ALA A 395 -7.94 8.33 31.37
N SER A 396 -7.70 9.34 32.21
CA SER A 396 -6.98 10.61 32.05
C SER A 396 -6.31 10.93 30.71
N ALA A 397 -6.80 11.99 30.06
CA ALA A 397 -6.02 12.79 29.13
C ALA A 397 -4.93 13.56 29.90
N SER A 398 -3.67 13.33 29.56
CA SER A 398 -2.55 14.17 29.97
C SER A 398 -2.50 15.43 29.08
N GLU A 399 -2.30 16.56 29.73
CA GLU A 399 -2.13 17.88 29.14
C GLU A 399 -0.98 17.91 28.13
N GLY A 400 -1.24 18.44 26.93
CA GLY A 400 -0.20 18.68 25.93
C GLY A 400 -0.66 18.55 24.47
N SER A 401 -1.80 19.14 24.09
CA SER A 401 -2.18 19.25 22.68
C SER A 401 -1.96 20.69 22.20
N PRO A 402 -1.25 20.93 21.09
CA PRO A 402 -0.95 22.28 20.62
C PRO A 402 -2.22 22.90 20.01
N SER A 403 -2.73 23.91 20.72
CA SER A 403 -3.50 25.05 20.21
C SER A 403 -4.53 24.77 19.10
N ALA A 404 -5.78 24.59 19.52
CA ALA A 404 -6.94 24.94 18.71
C ALA A 404 -6.86 26.44 18.34
N SER A 405 -6.34 26.72 17.16
CA SER A 405 -6.49 28.02 16.51
C SER A 405 -7.98 28.33 16.41
N SER A 406 -8.39 29.53 16.80
CA SER A 406 -9.76 29.99 16.55
C SER A 406 -10.17 29.71 15.10
N PRO A 407 -11.41 29.25 14.84
CA PRO A 407 -11.88 28.98 13.49
C PRO A 407 -11.61 30.17 12.57
N MET A 408 -11.01 29.91 11.42
CA MET A 408 -10.88 30.89 10.36
C MET A 408 -12.28 31.22 9.84
N PRO A 409 -12.64 32.51 9.67
CA PRO A 409 -13.93 32.86 9.08
C PRO A 409 -14.06 32.25 7.68
N LEU A 410 -15.27 31.80 7.33
CA LEU A 410 -15.59 31.40 5.96
C LEU A 410 -15.23 32.54 5.01
N PRO A 411 -14.47 32.27 3.93
CA PRO A 411 -14.19 33.29 2.93
C PRO A 411 -15.48 33.84 2.30
N GLU A 412 -15.44 35.10 1.84
CA GLU A 412 -16.53 35.68 1.06
C GLU A 412 -16.82 34.84 -0.19
N GLY A 413 -18.10 34.65 -0.51
CA GLY A 413 -18.54 33.79 -1.63
C GLY A 413 -18.89 32.35 -1.24
N HIS A 414 -18.58 31.89 -0.03
CA HIS A 414 -18.96 30.55 0.45
C HIS A 414 -20.36 30.49 1.07
N GLN A 415 -21.04 31.63 1.20
CA GLN A 415 -22.39 31.73 1.75
C GLN A 415 -23.38 30.97 0.86
N GLY A 416 -24.13 30.02 1.44
CA GLY A 416 -25.13 29.23 0.72
C GLY A 416 -24.62 27.95 0.05
N HIS A 417 -23.31 27.68 0.02
CA HIS A 417 -22.79 26.41 -0.47
C HIS A 417 -22.91 25.31 0.59
N ALA A 418 -23.58 24.21 0.23
CA ALA A 418 -23.77 23.04 1.11
C ALA A 418 -22.59 22.05 1.06
N GLU A 419 -21.76 22.07 0.01
CA GLU A 419 -20.67 21.11 -0.18
C GLU A 419 -19.35 21.84 -0.44
N CYS A 420 -18.36 21.65 0.43
CA CYS A 420 -17.02 22.24 0.27
C CYS A 420 -16.18 21.46 -0.74
N SER A 421 -16.28 20.12 -0.70
CA SER A 421 -15.47 19.21 -1.50
C SER A 421 -15.75 19.28 -3.00
N SER A 422 -16.91 19.79 -3.44
CA SER A 422 -17.23 19.90 -4.87
C SER A 422 -16.28 20.84 -5.63
N CYS A 423 -15.75 21.86 -4.94
CA CYS A 423 -14.80 22.81 -5.53
C CYS A 423 -13.38 22.61 -4.99
N HIS A 424 -13.23 22.25 -3.70
CA HIS A 424 -11.92 22.15 -3.05
C HIS A 424 -11.27 20.76 -3.13
N MET A 425 -12.02 19.75 -3.55
CA MET A 425 -11.54 18.36 -3.76
C MET A 425 -12.17 17.80 -5.03
N PRO A 426 -11.88 18.42 -6.20
CA PRO A 426 -12.55 18.09 -7.45
C PRO A 426 -12.29 16.65 -7.85
N ARG A 427 -13.18 16.09 -8.68
CA ARG A 427 -12.88 14.82 -9.36
C ARG A 427 -11.87 15.08 -10.48
N ARG A 428 -10.89 14.20 -10.62
CA ARG A 428 -9.87 14.25 -11.65
C ARG A 428 -9.66 12.86 -12.26
N ARG A 429 -9.38 12.80 -13.56
CA ARG A 429 -9.01 11.58 -14.27
C ARG A 429 -7.56 11.23 -13.93
N ALA A 430 -7.32 9.97 -13.57
CA ALA A 430 -5.98 9.46 -13.32
C ALA A 430 -5.20 9.34 -14.63
N GLU A 431 -3.90 9.63 -14.59
CA GLU A 431 -3.04 9.64 -15.78
C GLU A 431 -2.47 8.26 -16.14
N ASP A 432 -2.33 7.38 -15.15
CA ASP A 432 -1.80 6.01 -15.25
C ASP A 432 -2.90 4.94 -15.45
N VAL A 433 -4.12 5.27 -15.05
CA VAL A 433 -5.33 4.48 -15.31
C VAL A 433 -6.35 5.40 -15.95
N VAL A 434 -6.17 5.66 -17.24
CA VAL A 434 -6.87 6.74 -17.95
C VAL A 434 -8.38 6.61 -18.01
N HIS A 435 -8.95 5.44 -17.71
CA HIS A 435 -10.39 5.21 -17.60
C HIS A 435 -10.96 5.45 -16.19
N ALA A 436 -10.11 5.77 -15.21
CA ALA A 436 -10.51 6.01 -13.82
C ALA A 436 -10.64 7.50 -13.50
N VAL A 437 -11.73 7.89 -12.83
CA VAL A 437 -11.95 9.25 -12.33
C VAL A 437 -12.23 9.20 -10.83
N MET A 438 -11.38 9.81 -10.02
CA MET A 438 -11.49 9.79 -8.56
C MET A 438 -11.36 11.19 -7.96
N THR A 439 -11.64 11.33 -6.67
CA THR A 439 -11.52 12.61 -5.96
C THR A 439 -10.05 12.94 -5.72
N ASP A 440 -9.63 14.13 -6.13
CA ASP A 440 -8.33 14.67 -5.79
C ASP A 440 -8.33 15.12 -4.32
N HIS A 441 -7.44 14.53 -3.53
CA HIS A 441 -7.34 14.79 -2.09
C HIS A 441 -6.45 15.99 -1.77
N ARG A 442 -5.85 16.64 -2.78
CA ARG A 442 -5.19 17.93 -2.59
C ARG A 442 -6.25 19.00 -2.42
N ILE A 443 -6.43 19.45 -1.19
CA ILE A 443 -7.44 20.43 -0.80
C ILE A 443 -6.99 21.81 -1.28
N GLN A 444 -7.57 22.25 -2.38
CA GLN A 444 -7.30 23.55 -3.00
C GLN A 444 -8.40 23.90 -4.01
N LEU A 445 -8.49 25.17 -4.39
CA LEU A 445 -9.24 25.55 -5.58
C LEU A 445 -8.36 25.28 -6.82
N PRO A 446 -8.74 24.33 -7.72
CA PRO A 446 -7.95 24.06 -8.91
C PRO A 446 -7.96 25.26 -9.88
N ALA A 447 -6.86 25.45 -10.61
CA ALA A 447 -6.78 26.48 -11.66
C ALA A 447 -7.60 26.11 -12.92
N SER A 448 -7.77 24.81 -13.19
CA SER A 448 -8.54 24.28 -14.32
C SER A 448 -10.03 24.19 -14.00
N ASP A 449 -10.87 24.33 -15.03
CA ASP A 449 -12.29 24.03 -14.89
C ASP A 449 -12.55 22.53 -14.64
N ALA A 450 -13.70 22.23 -14.04
CA ALA A 450 -14.05 20.86 -13.64
C ALA A 450 -14.24 19.90 -14.83
N ALA A 451 -14.57 20.39 -16.03
CA ALA A 451 -14.76 19.55 -17.20
C ALA A 451 -13.40 19.09 -17.76
N ALA A 452 -12.41 19.98 -17.77
CA ALA A 452 -11.04 19.67 -18.17
C ALA A 452 -10.41 18.60 -17.28
N LEU A 453 -10.69 18.63 -15.97
CA LEU A 453 -10.12 17.66 -15.01
C LEU A 453 -10.58 16.21 -15.25
N VAL A 454 -11.73 16.00 -15.90
CA VAL A 454 -12.29 14.65 -16.15
C VAL A 454 -12.29 14.26 -17.63
N ALA A 455 -11.81 15.15 -18.50
CA ALA A 455 -11.72 14.90 -19.93
C ALA A 455 -10.88 13.65 -20.22
N PRO A 456 -11.19 12.85 -21.26
CA PRO A 456 -10.40 11.69 -21.64
C PRO A 456 -8.92 12.04 -21.88
N LEU A 457 -8.03 11.13 -21.51
CA LEU A 457 -6.59 11.24 -21.69
C LEU A 457 -6.07 9.97 -22.36
N PRO A 458 -5.06 10.05 -23.25
CA PRO A 458 -4.35 8.87 -23.73
C PRO A 458 -3.44 8.31 -22.63
N GLU A 459 -3.27 6.99 -22.57
CA GLU A 459 -2.27 6.36 -21.68
C GLU A 459 -0.87 6.84 -22.10
N LYS A 460 -0.05 7.17 -21.11
CA LYS A 460 1.34 7.59 -21.30
C LYS A 460 2.20 6.95 -20.22
N HIS A 461 3.39 6.51 -20.62
CA HIS A 461 4.43 6.11 -19.68
C HIS A 461 5.30 7.30 -19.33
N GLU A 462 5.61 7.42 -18.05
CA GLU A 462 6.41 8.51 -17.49
C GLU A 462 7.85 8.46 -18.03
N GLN A 463 8.40 9.62 -18.35
CA GLN A 463 9.80 9.75 -18.72
C GLN A 463 10.62 10.05 -17.47
N VAL A 464 11.20 9.02 -16.88
CA VAL A 464 11.98 9.14 -15.65
C VAL A 464 13.35 9.75 -15.95
N GLU A 465 13.55 11.02 -15.58
CA GLU A 465 14.85 11.70 -15.62
C GLU A 465 15.64 11.43 -14.34
N ASP A 466 14.98 11.48 -13.19
CA ASP A 466 15.56 11.22 -11.87
C ASP A 466 14.53 10.63 -10.90
N VAL A 467 15.00 10.08 -9.79
CA VAL A 467 14.19 9.46 -8.74
C VAL A 467 14.30 10.27 -7.46
N LEU A 468 13.17 10.70 -6.89
CA LEU A 468 13.06 11.46 -5.64
C LEU A 468 12.59 10.57 -4.48
N LEU A 469 13.23 10.68 -3.32
CA LEU A 469 12.67 10.19 -2.06
C LEU A 469 11.81 11.30 -1.44
N ILE A 470 10.51 11.07 -1.32
CA ILE A 470 9.55 12.04 -0.74
C ILE A 470 9.74 12.16 0.77
N ARG A 471 10.12 11.06 1.42
CA ARG A 471 10.43 11.00 2.85
C ARG A 471 11.86 10.48 3.02
N PRO A 472 12.88 11.35 2.83
CA PRO A 472 14.28 10.96 2.91
C PRO A 472 14.64 10.52 4.34
N SER A 473 15.59 9.61 4.46
CA SER A 473 16.13 9.24 5.76
C SER A 473 17.12 10.30 6.28
N VAL A 474 17.57 10.14 7.52
CA VAL A 474 18.63 10.99 8.08
C VAL A 474 20.01 10.68 7.50
N ASP A 475 20.17 9.56 6.78
CA ASP A 475 21.43 9.13 6.18
C ASP A 475 21.38 9.24 4.65
N ALA A 476 22.05 10.26 4.12
CA ALA A 476 22.13 10.50 2.69
C ALA A 476 22.75 9.33 1.91
N ALA A 477 23.70 8.60 2.50
CA ALA A 477 24.33 7.47 1.81
C ALA A 477 23.35 6.30 1.61
N THR A 478 22.50 6.05 2.61
CA THR A 478 21.40 5.08 2.51
C THR A 478 20.38 5.52 1.47
N ASP A 479 20.01 6.80 1.45
CA ASP A 479 19.07 7.35 0.48
C ASP A 479 19.58 7.23 -0.97
N ASP A 480 20.86 7.54 -1.20
CA ASP A 480 21.52 7.37 -2.51
C ASP A 480 21.53 5.91 -2.96
N LEU A 481 21.76 4.97 -2.03
CA LEU A 481 21.69 3.54 -2.32
C LEU A 481 20.28 3.13 -2.76
N TYR A 482 19.24 3.55 -2.04
CA TYR A 482 17.86 3.22 -2.41
C TYR A 482 17.44 3.85 -3.75
N ARG A 483 17.90 5.07 -4.07
CA ARG A 483 17.68 5.68 -5.38
C ARG A 483 18.34 4.86 -6.50
N ALA A 484 19.62 4.50 -6.32
CA ALA A 484 20.36 3.71 -7.29
C ALA A 484 19.72 2.34 -7.54
N VAL A 485 19.31 1.65 -6.47
CA VAL A 485 18.64 0.34 -6.54
C VAL A 485 17.28 0.45 -7.22
N THR A 486 16.51 1.51 -6.93
CA THR A 486 15.23 1.77 -7.58
C THR A 486 15.41 1.94 -9.09
N ALA A 487 16.34 2.80 -9.50
CA ALA A 487 16.62 3.06 -10.91
C ALA A 487 17.10 1.79 -11.63
N VAL A 488 17.99 1.00 -11.01
CA VAL A 488 18.43 -0.29 -11.56
C VAL A 488 17.26 -1.28 -11.71
N ARG A 489 16.38 -1.39 -10.71
CA ARG A 489 15.20 -2.26 -10.76
C ARG A 489 14.23 -1.87 -11.88
N ALA A 490 14.15 -0.58 -12.19
CA ALA A 490 13.38 -0.05 -13.31
C ALA A 490 14.09 -0.21 -14.67
N GLY A 491 15.33 -0.71 -14.70
CA GLY A 491 16.13 -0.82 -15.93
C GLY A 491 16.68 0.52 -16.44
N ALA A 492 16.72 1.55 -15.58
CA ALA A 492 17.22 2.88 -15.89
C ALA A 492 18.73 3.02 -15.57
N GLY A 493 19.35 4.12 -16.04
CA GLY A 493 20.70 4.57 -15.62
C GLY A 493 21.91 3.91 -16.27
N GLY A 494 21.74 2.83 -17.03
CA GLY A 494 22.80 2.23 -17.86
C GLY A 494 24.01 1.69 -17.07
N VAL A 495 25.11 1.40 -17.79
CA VAL A 495 26.32 0.78 -17.21
C VAL A 495 26.96 1.63 -16.09
N GLU A 496 26.88 2.96 -16.19
CA GLU A 496 27.51 3.82 -15.18
C GLU A 496 26.80 3.76 -13.84
N LEU A 497 25.45 3.74 -13.84
CA LEU A 497 24.68 3.53 -12.61
C LEU A 497 24.99 2.16 -11.98
N VAL A 498 25.15 1.11 -12.80
CA VAL A 498 25.53 -0.23 -12.30
C VAL A 498 26.89 -0.19 -11.60
N ARG A 499 27.87 0.54 -12.13
CA ARG A 499 29.19 0.72 -11.49
C ARG A 499 29.10 1.56 -10.22
N GLN A 500 28.27 2.59 -10.20
CA GLN A 500 28.01 3.38 -9.00
C GLN A 500 27.41 2.51 -7.89
N LEU A 501 26.41 1.68 -8.23
CA LEU A 501 25.79 0.74 -7.31
C LEU A 501 26.81 -0.28 -6.79
N GLU A 502 27.66 -0.85 -7.65
CA GLU A 502 28.76 -1.73 -7.24
C GLU A 502 29.70 -1.04 -6.24
N GLY A 503 30.05 0.22 -6.49
CA GLY A 503 30.84 1.04 -5.58
C GLY A 503 30.16 1.22 -4.22
N MET A 504 28.85 1.46 -4.19
CA MET A 504 28.07 1.58 -2.96
C MET A 504 28.03 0.26 -2.18
N VAL A 505 27.72 -0.85 -2.87
CA VAL A 505 27.63 -2.19 -2.29
C VAL A 505 28.98 -2.63 -1.69
N SER A 506 30.10 -2.33 -2.35
CA SER A 506 31.43 -2.71 -1.86
C SER A 506 31.86 -2.01 -0.56
N ARG A 507 31.17 -0.92 -0.17
CA ARG A 507 31.39 -0.22 1.09
C ARG A 507 30.57 -0.76 2.26
N LEU A 508 29.60 -1.64 1.99
CA LEU A 508 28.80 -2.27 3.02
C LEU A 508 29.58 -3.44 3.64
N GLU A 509 29.60 -3.50 4.97
CA GLU A 509 30.25 -4.60 5.70
C GLU A 509 29.56 -5.94 5.44
N ALA A 510 28.22 -5.93 5.39
CA ALA A 510 27.37 -7.08 5.08
C ALA A 510 26.24 -6.64 4.13
N PRO A 511 26.47 -6.65 2.80
CA PRO A 511 25.45 -6.25 1.85
C PRO A 511 24.25 -7.21 1.87
N PRO A 512 23.00 -6.70 1.90
CA PRO A 512 21.82 -7.54 1.84
C PRO A 512 21.80 -8.44 0.60
N HIS A 513 21.33 -9.69 0.76
CA HIS A 513 21.28 -10.66 -0.34
C HIS A 513 20.47 -10.16 -1.54
N GLU A 514 19.31 -9.54 -1.26
CA GLU A 514 18.46 -8.93 -2.28
C GLU A 514 19.20 -7.88 -3.11
N LEU A 515 20.02 -7.06 -2.46
CA LEU A 515 20.83 -6.02 -3.10
C LEU A 515 21.93 -6.62 -4.00
N LEU A 516 22.56 -7.71 -3.56
CA LEU A 516 23.54 -8.44 -4.38
C LEU A 516 22.88 -9.04 -5.63
N HIS A 517 21.66 -9.55 -5.49
CA HIS A 517 20.91 -10.09 -6.62
C HIS A 517 20.47 -9.00 -7.59
N ASP A 518 19.99 -7.85 -7.11
CA ASP A 518 19.70 -6.68 -7.95
C ASP A 518 20.93 -6.26 -8.77
N LEU A 519 22.09 -6.14 -8.13
CA LEU A 519 23.34 -5.79 -8.80
C LEU A 519 23.75 -6.85 -9.85
N ALA A 520 23.66 -8.13 -9.51
CA ALA A 520 23.99 -9.21 -10.44
C ALA A 520 23.07 -9.20 -11.67
N LYS A 521 21.76 -9.02 -11.47
CA LYS A 521 20.77 -8.91 -12.54
C LYS A 521 21.06 -7.71 -13.44
N ALA A 522 21.36 -6.55 -12.85
CA ALA A 522 21.69 -5.34 -13.59
C ALA A 522 22.93 -5.52 -14.48
N ARG A 523 23.97 -6.17 -13.94
CA ARG A 523 25.19 -6.49 -14.70
C ARG A 523 24.86 -7.36 -15.92
N ILE A 524 24.07 -8.41 -15.74
CA ILE A 524 23.64 -9.30 -16.83
C ILE A 524 22.86 -8.52 -17.90
N GLN A 525 21.90 -7.69 -17.49
CA GLN A 525 21.09 -6.88 -18.40
C GLN A 525 21.93 -5.93 -19.25
N HIS A 526 23.07 -5.48 -18.74
CA HIS A 526 24.01 -4.61 -19.45
C HIS A 526 25.22 -5.34 -20.06
N GLY A 527 25.16 -6.67 -20.17
CA GLY A 527 26.22 -7.48 -20.81
C GLY A 527 27.55 -7.49 -20.04
N LEU A 528 27.54 -7.14 -18.76
CA LEU A 528 28.69 -7.21 -17.86
C LEU A 528 28.77 -8.60 -17.22
N ASP A 529 29.98 -9.05 -16.91
CA ASP A 529 30.17 -10.27 -16.11
C ASP A 529 29.49 -10.10 -14.74
N PRO A 530 28.51 -10.94 -14.37
CA PRO A 530 27.84 -10.85 -13.07
C PRO A 530 28.80 -11.00 -11.87
N GLY A 531 29.98 -11.57 -12.07
CA GLY A 531 31.08 -11.57 -11.11
C GLY A 531 30.78 -12.31 -9.78
N PRO A 532 31.53 -11.98 -8.70
CA PRO A 532 31.34 -12.58 -7.38
C PRO A 532 29.96 -12.29 -6.76
N ALA A 533 29.25 -11.25 -7.19
CA ALA A 533 27.92 -10.90 -6.68
C ALA A 533 26.90 -12.02 -6.94
N LEU A 534 26.95 -12.66 -8.12
CA LEU A 534 26.11 -13.82 -8.42
C LEU A 534 26.56 -15.06 -7.64
N SER A 535 27.86 -15.22 -7.40
CA SER A 535 28.36 -16.31 -6.54
C SER A 535 27.93 -16.12 -5.08
N ALA A 536 28.01 -14.91 -4.53
CA ALA A 536 27.54 -14.58 -3.19
C ALA A 536 26.01 -14.74 -3.07
N ALA A 537 25.25 -14.28 -4.06
CA ALA A 537 23.79 -14.45 -4.11
C ALA A 537 23.36 -15.93 -4.28
N LEU A 538 24.20 -16.81 -4.83
CA LEU A 538 23.88 -18.24 -4.98
C LEU A 538 24.43 -19.12 -3.85
N ILE A 539 25.52 -18.71 -3.18
CA ILE A 539 26.22 -19.50 -2.15
C ILE A 539 25.63 -19.26 -0.76
N GLU A 540 25.17 -18.04 -0.43
CA GLU A 540 24.57 -17.71 0.86
C GLU A 540 23.05 -17.96 0.87
N ARG A 541 22.61 -19.16 0.49
CA ARG A 541 21.27 -19.61 0.90
C ARG A 541 21.34 -19.98 2.38
N PRO A 542 20.65 -19.30 3.30
CA PRO A 542 20.35 -19.90 4.58
C PRO A 542 19.56 -21.19 4.30
N LYS A 543 19.88 -22.26 5.03
CA LYS A 543 19.12 -23.51 4.94
C LYS A 543 17.74 -23.37 5.54
#